data_AF-A0A7S1S2R6-F1
#
_entry.id   AF-A0A7S1S2R6-F1
#
_cell.length_a   1.000
_cell.length_b   1.000
_cell.length_c   1.000
_cell.angle_alpha   90.00
_cell.angle_beta   90.00
_cell.angle_gamma   90.00
#
_symmetry.space_group_name_H-M   'P 1'
#
loop_
_entity.id
_entity.type
_entity.pdbx_description
1 polymer ?
#
loop_
_entity_poly.entity_id
_entity_poly.type
_entity_poly.pdbx_seq_one_letter_code
_entity_poly.pdbx_strand_id
1 'polypeptide(L)'
;VALVAARAACPPGGVSANGRCWYLSDVGATCGATCSARGLAYSHFVAKDGEPMIPRLLGRSPATKQFAWGRIECYVPSADRFHPAKAVPDSNTDDKGEAADWKLDVCQMACACSGGEVGSSEYPACAQQNEVLRHAGAHAIFVDLSSHGAQGCWQNDCTNTDKFNAVDMGICARACGQLEECTHWSYGDQDGTHKCFFRKSDAGREQADGWVSGSKACAPANLPDAAIALAASQLLVPCDGGKSDACPDMARAVTTWKFAIKHLKRATEGKLDASTMNFINQVSGDTDAFAAQISEENFPVIAANNRQVFMALNGWLSSQPQAQVDPNDASLPGPMRGKLCGPSHCYEEL
;
A
#
# COMPACT_ATOMS: atom_id res chain seq x y z
N VAL A 1 -4.90 -10.61 -34.02
CA VAL A 1 -4.42 -10.57 -32.61
C VAL A 1 -5.43 -9.74 -31.85
N ALA A 2 -6.20 -10.38 -30.96
CA ALA A 2 -7.42 -9.81 -30.39
C ALA A 2 -7.13 -8.63 -29.46
N LEU A 3 -7.88 -7.54 -29.62
CA LEU A 3 -7.93 -6.41 -28.71
C LEU A 3 -8.48 -6.89 -27.36
N VAL A 4 -7.74 -6.66 -26.27
CA VAL A 4 -8.19 -6.95 -24.90
C VAL A 4 -8.65 -5.64 -24.27
N ALA A 5 -9.93 -5.59 -23.89
CA ALA A 5 -10.59 -4.45 -23.26
C ALA A 5 -10.26 -4.38 -21.75
N ALA A 6 -10.15 -3.17 -21.20
CA ALA A 6 -9.72 -2.88 -19.82
C ALA A 6 -10.77 -3.23 -18.72
N ARG A 7 -10.36 -3.69 -17.51
CA ARG A 7 -11.22 -3.71 -16.29
C ARG A 7 -11.24 -2.33 -15.62
N ALA A 8 -12.43 -1.75 -15.52
CA ALA A 8 -12.74 -0.65 -14.61
C ALA A 8 -12.64 -1.08 -13.13
N ALA A 9 -12.36 -0.14 -12.23
CA ALA A 9 -12.62 -0.28 -10.80
C ALA A 9 -14.08 -0.69 -10.58
N CYS A 10 -14.39 -1.36 -9.47
CA CYS A 10 -15.79 -1.63 -9.14
C CYS A 10 -16.56 -0.31 -9.15
N PRO A 11 -17.73 -0.25 -9.83
CA PRO A 11 -18.65 0.86 -9.69
C PRO A 11 -18.80 1.31 -8.22
N PRO A 12 -19.07 2.60 -7.98
CA PRO A 12 -19.16 3.16 -6.63
C PRO A 12 -19.98 2.30 -5.66
N GLY A 13 -19.45 2.11 -4.45
CA GLY A 13 -20.06 1.26 -3.41
C GLY A 13 -19.72 -0.23 -3.51
N GLY A 14 -18.83 -0.63 -4.42
CA GLY A 14 -18.37 -2.01 -4.59
C GLY A 14 -17.05 -2.30 -3.87
N VAL A 15 -16.96 -3.49 -3.26
CA VAL A 15 -15.72 -4.00 -2.66
C VAL A 15 -15.06 -4.99 -3.63
N SER A 16 -13.83 -4.72 -4.05
CA SER A 16 -13.08 -5.66 -4.90
C SER A 16 -12.53 -6.81 -4.06
N ALA A 17 -12.92 -8.04 -4.40
CA ALA A 17 -12.42 -9.26 -3.77
C ALA A 17 -12.64 -10.48 -4.66
N ASN A 18 -11.76 -11.48 -4.58
CA ASN A 18 -11.91 -12.74 -5.31
C ASN A 18 -12.09 -12.55 -6.84
N GLY A 19 -11.44 -11.54 -7.41
CA GLY A 19 -11.56 -11.20 -8.83
C GLY A 19 -12.95 -10.67 -9.24
N ARG A 20 -13.73 -10.16 -8.29
CA ARG A 20 -15.12 -9.73 -8.47
C ARG A 20 -15.38 -8.41 -7.75
N CYS A 21 -16.49 -7.78 -8.13
CA CYS A 21 -17.03 -6.62 -7.44
C CYS A 21 -18.18 -7.05 -6.55
N TRP A 22 -18.00 -6.90 -5.25
CA TRP A 22 -18.97 -7.31 -4.25
C TRP A 22 -19.83 -6.14 -3.82
N TYR A 23 -21.13 -6.38 -3.73
CA TYR A 23 -22.10 -5.41 -3.24
C TYR A 23 -23.03 -6.07 -2.25
N LEU A 24 -23.48 -5.31 -1.27
CA LEU A 24 -24.57 -5.71 -0.41
C LEU A 24 -25.89 -5.30 -1.10
N SER A 25 -26.81 -6.24 -1.30
CA SER A 25 -28.11 -5.92 -1.89
C SER A 25 -29.00 -5.12 -0.94
N ASP A 26 -30.09 -4.56 -1.47
CA ASP A 26 -31.22 -4.16 -0.63
C ASP A 26 -31.88 -5.39 0.01
N VAL A 27 -32.62 -5.19 1.09
CA VAL A 27 -33.34 -6.28 1.78
C VAL A 27 -34.37 -6.89 0.83
N GLY A 28 -34.32 -8.20 0.64
CA GLY A 28 -35.24 -8.94 -0.24
C GLY A 28 -34.98 -8.76 -1.74
N ALA A 29 -33.87 -8.14 -2.12
CA ALA A 29 -33.41 -8.08 -3.52
C ALA A 29 -32.57 -9.32 -3.90
N THR A 30 -32.55 -9.65 -5.18
CA THR A 30 -31.70 -10.71 -5.73
C THR A 30 -30.33 -10.17 -6.12
N CYS A 31 -29.33 -11.05 -6.25
CA CYS A 31 -28.01 -10.62 -6.71
C CYS A 31 -27.95 -10.29 -8.20
N GLY A 32 -28.79 -10.93 -9.02
CA GLY A 32 -28.98 -10.56 -10.42
C GLY A 32 -29.40 -9.09 -10.54
N ALA A 33 -30.47 -8.70 -9.85
CA ALA A 33 -30.95 -7.31 -9.85
C ALA A 33 -29.91 -6.34 -9.29
N THR A 34 -29.23 -6.71 -8.20
CA THR A 34 -28.21 -5.89 -7.55
C THR A 34 -27.03 -5.59 -8.48
N CYS A 35 -26.52 -6.60 -9.20
CA CYS A 35 -25.42 -6.44 -10.15
C CYS A 35 -25.87 -5.66 -11.39
N SER A 36 -27.05 -5.98 -11.94
CA SER A 36 -27.57 -5.28 -13.13
C SER A 36 -27.81 -3.80 -12.89
N ALA A 37 -28.27 -3.41 -11.70
CA ALA A 37 -28.43 -2.01 -11.30
C ALA A 37 -27.12 -1.21 -11.35
N ARG A 38 -25.96 -1.89 -11.35
CA ARG A 38 -24.62 -1.31 -11.40
C ARG A 38 -23.94 -1.51 -12.76
N GLY A 39 -24.68 -1.98 -13.76
CA GLY A 39 -24.16 -2.29 -15.08
C GLY A 39 -23.23 -3.51 -15.10
N LEU A 40 -23.35 -4.42 -14.13
CA LEU A 40 -22.54 -5.64 -14.04
C LEU A 40 -23.40 -6.90 -14.17
N ALA A 41 -22.79 -8.01 -14.59
CA ALA A 41 -23.44 -9.31 -14.53
C ALA A 41 -23.20 -9.94 -13.14
N TYR A 42 -24.09 -10.83 -12.71
CA TYR A 42 -23.81 -11.67 -11.55
C TYR A 42 -22.72 -12.70 -11.90
N SER A 43 -21.75 -12.89 -11.02
CA SER A 43 -20.65 -13.85 -11.18
C SER A 43 -20.52 -14.68 -9.91
N HIS A 44 -21.25 -15.79 -9.86
CA HIS A 44 -21.31 -16.67 -8.69
C HIS A 44 -19.92 -16.98 -8.10
N PHE A 45 -19.82 -16.83 -6.79
CA PHE A 45 -18.64 -17.17 -6.00
C PHE A 45 -19.06 -17.48 -4.57
N VAL A 46 -18.50 -18.56 -4.03
CA VAL A 46 -18.70 -18.97 -2.65
C VAL A 46 -17.44 -18.60 -1.87
N ALA A 47 -17.53 -17.59 -1.03
CA ALA A 47 -16.44 -17.21 -0.14
C ALA A 47 -16.12 -18.34 0.84
N LYS A 48 -14.84 -18.46 1.22
CA LYS A 48 -14.43 -19.45 2.23
C LYS A 48 -15.00 -19.05 3.59
N ASP A 49 -15.35 -20.02 4.43
CA ASP A 49 -15.97 -19.76 5.74
C ASP A 49 -15.08 -18.92 6.70
N GLY A 50 -13.76 -18.95 6.51
CA GLY A 50 -12.80 -18.10 7.23
C GLY A 50 -12.68 -16.67 6.71
N GLU A 51 -13.24 -16.37 5.52
CA GLU A 51 -13.15 -15.07 4.85
C GLU A 51 -14.51 -14.64 4.27
N PRO A 52 -15.58 -14.53 5.10
CA PRO A 52 -16.89 -14.13 4.62
C PRO A 52 -16.87 -12.68 4.12
N MET A 53 -17.71 -12.39 3.13
CA MET A 53 -17.82 -11.07 2.52
C MET A 53 -18.71 -10.10 3.29
N ILE A 54 -19.71 -10.55 4.05
CA ILE A 54 -20.61 -9.68 4.80
C ILE A 54 -19.86 -8.71 5.75
N PRO A 55 -18.92 -9.15 6.60
CA PRO A 55 -18.19 -8.21 7.46
C PRO A 55 -17.40 -7.15 6.69
N ARG A 56 -16.85 -7.53 5.53
CA ARG A 56 -16.11 -6.61 4.65
C ARG A 56 -17.02 -5.61 3.98
N LEU A 57 -18.19 -6.05 3.52
CA LEU A 57 -19.20 -5.21 2.88
C LEU A 57 -19.82 -4.21 3.86
N LEU A 58 -19.98 -4.60 5.13
CA LEU A 58 -20.49 -3.72 6.19
C LEU A 58 -19.43 -2.81 6.81
N GLY A 59 -18.13 -3.09 6.59
CA GLY A 59 -17.03 -2.42 7.29
C GLY A 59 -17.00 -2.72 8.80
N ARG A 60 -17.75 -3.73 9.26
CA ARG A 60 -17.81 -4.17 10.66
C ARG A 60 -18.25 -5.63 10.74
N SER A 61 -17.95 -6.29 11.86
CA SER A 61 -18.50 -7.61 12.14
C SER A 61 -19.93 -7.51 12.67
N PRO A 62 -20.92 -8.25 12.12
CA PRO A 62 -22.23 -8.41 12.73
C PRO A 62 -22.15 -9.07 14.11
N ALA A 63 -23.11 -8.78 14.99
CA ALA A 63 -23.18 -9.34 16.34
C ALA A 63 -23.22 -10.87 16.38
N THR A 64 -23.80 -11.53 15.37
CA THR A 64 -23.92 -12.99 15.36
C THR A 64 -23.58 -13.60 13.99
N LYS A 65 -22.58 -14.48 13.96
CA LYS A 65 -22.35 -15.42 12.84
C LYS A 65 -23.18 -16.68 13.06
N GLN A 66 -24.02 -17.04 12.10
CA GLN A 66 -24.74 -18.32 12.10
C GLN A 66 -24.11 -19.30 11.11
N PHE A 67 -24.58 -20.55 11.11
CA PHE A 67 -24.08 -21.58 10.21
C PHE A 67 -24.45 -21.28 8.75
N ALA A 68 -23.63 -21.76 7.82
CA ALA A 68 -23.88 -21.63 6.38
C ALA A 68 -24.99 -22.58 5.93
N TRP A 69 -25.92 -22.09 5.11
CA TRP A 69 -27.06 -22.88 4.61
C TRP A 69 -27.39 -22.64 3.14
N GLY A 70 -27.13 -21.45 2.60
CA GLY A 70 -27.34 -21.13 1.18
C GLY A 70 -26.05 -20.93 0.38
N ARG A 71 -26.15 -20.80 -0.94
CA ARG A 71 -25.01 -20.52 -1.84
C ARG A 71 -24.51 -19.09 -1.78
N ILE A 72 -25.31 -18.16 -1.25
CA ILE A 72 -24.98 -16.74 -1.11
C ILE A 72 -25.04 -16.34 0.35
N GLU A 73 -24.12 -15.49 0.81
CA GLU A 73 -24.16 -14.97 2.17
C GLU A 73 -25.39 -14.08 2.37
N CYS A 74 -26.13 -14.32 3.44
CA CYS A 74 -27.28 -13.51 3.85
C CYS A 74 -26.94 -12.75 5.12
N TYR A 75 -27.13 -11.43 5.11
CA TYR A 75 -27.16 -10.58 6.28
C TYR A 75 -28.59 -10.18 6.61
N VAL A 76 -29.00 -10.29 7.87
CA VAL A 76 -30.34 -9.91 8.37
C VAL A 76 -30.21 -8.68 9.25
N PRO A 77 -30.44 -7.46 8.73
CA PRO A 77 -30.16 -6.22 9.45
C PRO A 77 -30.93 -6.09 10.77
N SER A 78 -32.19 -6.52 10.79
CA SER A 78 -33.08 -6.42 11.96
C SER A 78 -32.61 -7.22 13.18
N ALA A 79 -31.74 -8.19 12.98
CA ALA A 79 -31.20 -9.05 14.04
C ALA A 79 -29.66 -8.99 14.13
N ASP A 80 -29.04 -8.11 13.35
CA ASP A 80 -27.58 -7.98 13.19
C ASP A 80 -26.82 -9.33 13.12
N ARG A 81 -27.35 -10.25 12.31
CA ARG A 81 -26.79 -11.59 12.13
C ARG A 81 -26.55 -11.90 10.67
N PHE A 82 -25.59 -12.78 10.39
CA PHE A 82 -25.34 -13.24 9.03
C PHE A 82 -25.10 -14.74 8.95
N HIS A 83 -25.30 -15.28 7.75
CA HIS A 83 -24.99 -16.65 7.38
C HIS A 83 -23.95 -16.63 6.27
N PRO A 84 -22.79 -17.30 6.44
CA PRO A 84 -21.84 -17.51 5.36
C PRO A 84 -22.42 -18.35 4.23
N ALA A 85 -21.77 -18.29 3.07
CA ALA A 85 -22.11 -19.08 1.91
C ALA A 85 -21.50 -20.48 2.02
N LYS A 86 -22.11 -21.46 1.35
CA LYS A 86 -21.52 -22.78 1.12
C LYS A 86 -21.80 -23.28 -0.29
N ALA A 87 -20.98 -24.22 -0.76
CA ALA A 87 -21.03 -24.67 -2.16
C ALA A 87 -22.34 -25.39 -2.53
N VAL A 88 -22.89 -26.17 -1.59
CA VAL A 88 -24.12 -26.94 -1.79
C VAL A 88 -25.15 -26.44 -0.77
N PRO A 89 -26.29 -25.87 -1.19
CA PRO A 89 -27.29 -25.36 -0.27
C PRO A 89 -28.01 -26.49 0.46
N ASP A 90 -28.55 -26.21 1.65
CA ASP A 90 -29.40 -27.17 2.35
C ASP A 90 -30.73 -27.38 1.59
N SER A 91 -31.33 -28.55 1.76
CA SER A 91 -32.55 -28.95 1.04
C SER A 91 -33.79 -28.11 1.39
N ASN A 92 -33.78 -27.41 2.52
CA ASN A 92 -34.90 -26.63 3.07
C ASN A 92 -34.82 -25.12 2.80
N THR A 93 -33.95 -24.69 1.88
CA THR A 93 -33.58 -23.28 1.70
C THR A 93 -34.24 -22.62 0.51
N ASP A 94 -34.95 -23.42 -0.29
CA ASP A 94 -35.50 -23.08 -1.60
C ASP A 94 -34.50 -22.39 -2.55
N ASP A 95 -33.20 -22.56 -2.28
CA ASP A 95 -32.09 -22.18 -3.16
C ASP A 95 -31.97 -23.16 -4.32
N LYS A 96 -33.00 -23.14 -5.17
CA LYS A 96 -33.18 -24.02 -6.33
C LYS A 96 -33.06 -23.17 -7.59
N GLY A 97 -32.28 -23.65 -8.56
CA GLY A 97 -32.07 -22.96 -9.84
C GLY A 97 -30.86 -22.02 -9.85
N GLU A 98 -30.98 -20.91 -10.58
CA GLU A 98 -29.90 -19.94 -10.75
C GLU A 98 -29.66 -19.14 -9.47
N ALA A 99 -28.42 -19.15 -8.98
CA ALA A 99 -28.05 -18.45 -7.74
C ALA A 99 -28.31 -16.94 -7.85
N ALA A 100 -28.24 -16.36 -9.06
CA ALA A 100 -28.51 -14.94 -9.29
C ALA A 100 -29.92 -14.52 -8.84
N ASP A 101 -30.90 -15.41 -8.93
CA ASP A 101 -32.32 -15.14 -8.69
C ASP A 101 -32.79 -15.57 -7.29
N TRP A 102 -31.96 -16.32 -6.57
CA TRP A 102 -32.27 -16.72 -5.21
C TRP A 102 -32.23 -15.52 -4.27
N LYS A 103 -33.22 -15.46 -3.36
CA LYS A 103 -33.33 -14.44 -2.34
C LYS A 103 -34.12 -14.92 -1.13
N LEU A 104 -34.06 -14.13 -0.07
CA LEU A 104 -34.90 -14.24 1.12
C LEU A 104 -35.34 -12.83 1.49
N ASP A 105 -36.62 -12.65 1.76
CA ASP A 105 -37.21 -11.31 1.94
C ASP A 105 -36.68 -10.55 3.17
N VAL A 106 -35.99 -11.25 4.08
CA VAL A 106 -35.36 -10.66 5.27
C VAL A 106 -33.86 -10.38 5.10
N CYS A 107 -33.26 -10.78 3.98
CA CYS A 107 -31.81 -10.76 3.78
C CYS A 107 -31.37 -9.63 2.85
N GLN A 108 -30.24 -9.01 3.19
CA GLN A 108 -29.33 -8.41 2.22
C GLN A 108 -28.31 -9.46 1.80
N MET A 109 -28.11 -9.63 0.50
CA MET A 109 -27.24 -10.65 -0.09
C MET A 109 -25.85 -10.09 -0.41
N ALA A 110 -24.79 -10.87 -0.13
CA ALA A 110 -23.44 -10.55 -0.59
C ALA A 110 -23.28 -10.92 -2.07
N CYS A 111 -23.52 -9.95 -2.94
CA CYS A 111 -23.61 -10.16 -4.37
C CYS A 111 -22.25 -10.03 -5.04
N ALA A 112 -21.72 -11.16 -5.48
CA ALA A 112 -20.52 -11.24 -6.28
C ALA A 112 -20.88 -10.91 -7.75
N CYS A 113 -20.58 -9.69 -8.19
CA CYS A 113 -20.76 -9.28 -9.57
C CYS A 113 -19.48 -9.52 -10.34
N SER A 114 -19.59 -9.81 -11.64
CA SER A 114 -18.47 -9.72 -12.55
C SER A 114 -17.85 -8.33 -12.35
N GLY A 115 -16.57 -8.24 -12.00
CA GLY A 115 -15.83 -7.05 -12.44
C GLY A 115 -15.85 -7.01 -13.97
N GLY A 116 -15.33 -6.00 -14.68
CA GLY A 116 -15.07 -6.04 -16.15
C GLY A 116 -14.31 -7.29 -16.68
N GLU A 117 -13.26 -7.29 -17.48
CA GLU A 117 -12.31 -8.43 -17.58
C GLU A 117 -10.96 -8.23 -16.87
N VAL A 118 -10.41 -9.24 -16.15
CA VAL A 118 -9.35 -9.03 -15.13
C VAL A 118 -8.14 -9.10 -16.03
N GLY A 119 -7.73 -7.95 -16.52
CA GLY A 119 -6.33 -7.67 -16.70
C GLY A 119 -5.76 -7.34 -15.32
N SER A 120 -5.59 -8.35 -14.46
CA SER A 120 -4.57 -8.28 -13.42
C SER A 120 -3.26 -8.59 -14.10
N SER A 121 -2.81 -7.68 -14.94
CA SER A 121 -1.37 -7.59 -15.11
C SER A 121 -0.82 -7.22 -13.74
N GLU A 122 0.06 -8.06 -13.18
CA GLU A 122 0.85 -7.65 -12.03
C GLU A 122 1.63 -6.39 -12.40
N TYR A 123 2.05 -5.61 -11.40
CA TYR A 123 3.00 -4.54 -11.66
C TYR A 123 4.22 -5.12 -12.40
N PRO A 124 4.71 -4.49 -13.49
CA PRO A 124 4.36 -3.15 -13.96
C PRO A 124 3.20 -3.08 -14.96
N ALA A 125 2.70 -4.22 -15.45
CA ALA A 125 1.79 -4.24 -16.59
C ALA A 125 0.37 -3.74 -16.27
N CYS A 126 0.00 -3.53 -15.00
CA CYS A 126 -1.25 -2.83 -14.63
C CYS A 126 -1.18 -1.31 -14.87
N ALA A 127 0.00 -0.76 -15.11
CA ALA A 127 0.19 0.66 -15.30
C ALA A 127 -0.26 1.06 -16.72
N GLN A 128 -1.04 2.12 -16.80
CA GLN A 128 -1.64 2.64 -18.02
C GLN A 128 -0.66 3.58 -18.70
N GLN A 129 -0.36 3.31 -19.97
CA GLN A 129 0.58 4.09 -20.79
C GLN A 129 -0.12 5.31 -21.40
N ASN A 130 0.67 6.35 -21.64
CA ASN A 130 0.29 7.64 -22.22
C ASN A 130 -0.83 8.37 -21.44
N GLU A 131 -0.87 8.19 -20.13
CA GLU A 131 -1.89 8.80 -19.28
C GLU A 131 -1.26 9.49 -18.08
N VAL A 132 -1.78 10.66 -17.76
CA VAL A 132 -1.40 11.46 -16.58
C VAL A 132 -2.65 11.95 -15.87
N LEU A 133 -2.61 12.00 -14.55
CA LEU A 133 -3.64 12.66 -13.76
C LEU A 133 -3.15 14.05 -13.37
N ARG A 134 -3.83 15.10 -13.85
CA ARG A 134 -3.50 16.52 -13.61
C ARG A 134 -4.44 17.19 -12.59
N HIS A 135 -4.36 18.52 -12.53
CA HIS A 135 -5.13 19.41 -11.67
C HIS A 135 -4.81 19.32 -10.17
N ALA A 136 -3.66 19.90 -9.80
CA ALA A 136 -3.19 19.93 -8.42
C ALA A 136 -4.22 20.54 -7.44
N GLY A 137 -5.03 21.52 -7.85
CA GLY A 137 -6.03 22.12 -6.96
C GLY A 137 -7.22 21.22 -6.61
N ALA A 138 -7.60 20.28 -7.48
CA ALA A 138 -8.82 19.48 -7.30
C ALA A 138 -8.54 18.06 -6.82
N HIS A 139 -7.46 17.44 -7.32
CA HIS A 139 -7.23 16.00 -7.18
C HIS A 139 -5.89 15.64 -6.52
N ALA A 140 -4.99 16.61 -6.28
CA ALA A 140 -3.77 16.34 -5.53
C ALA A 140 -4.05 15.97 -4.08
N ILE A 141 -3.09 15.23 -3.53
CA ILE A 141 -2.82 15.17 -2.10
C ILE A 141 -1.59 16.03 -1.82
N PHE A 142 -1.60 16.80 -0.73
CA PHE A 142 -0.43 17.56 -0.30
C PHE A 142 0.03 16.98 1.02
N VAL A 143 1.13 16.25 0.98
CA VAL A 143 1.66 15.44 2.08
C VAL A 143 3.17 15.58 2.16
N ASP A 144 3.76 15.10 3.25
CA ASP A 144 5.22 15.07 3.41
C ASP A 144 5.82 13.88 2.62
N LEU A 145 6.53 14.22 1.54
CA LEU A 145 7.25 13.29 0.66
C LEU A 145 8.77 13.37 0.82
N SER A 146 9.27 14.07 1.85
CA SER A 146 10.70 14.27 2.08
C SER A 146 11.51 12.97 2.21
N SER A 147 10.88 11.86 2.59
CA SER A 147 11.56 10.55 2.63
C SER A 147 11.70 9.86 1.28
N HIS A 148 10.97 10.30 0.26
CA HIS A 148 10.91 9.66 -1.05
C HIS A 148 11.65 10.47 -2.12
N GLY A 149 11.73 11.79 -1.93
CA GLY A 149 12.52 12.67 -2.79
C GLY A 149 12.92 13.98 -2.10
N ALA A 150 13.97 14.60 -2.62
CA ALA A 150 14.46 15.90 -2.14
C ALA A 150 14.32 17.02 -3.19
N GLN A 151 13.83 16.70 -4.39
CA GLN A 151 13.77 17.64 -5.52
C GLN A 151 12.49 17.46 -6.33
N GLY A 152 12.14 18.50 -7.11
CA GLY A 152 10.99 18.48 -8.00
C GLY A 152 9.63 18.66 -7.32
N CYS A 153 9.65 18.97 -6.01
CA CYS A 153 8.48 19.17 -5.18
C CYS A 153 7.73 20.46 -5.54
N TRP A 154 6.44 20.48 -5.20
CA TRP A 154 5.59 21.65 -5.38
C TRP A 154 6.17 22.85 -4.64
N GLN A 155 6.42 23.95 -5.36
CA GLN A 155 7.06 25.16 -4.81
C GLN A 155 8.37 24.90 -4.05
N ASN A 156 9.11 23.85 -4.43
CA ASN A 156 10.33 23.39 -3.73
C ASN A 156 10.12 22.99 -2.25
N ASP A 157 8.89 22.69 -1.85
CA ASP A 157 8.57 22.22 -0.50
C ASP A 157 8.15 20.75 -0.54
N CYS A 158 9.05 19.84 -0.17
CA CYS A 158 8.77 18.41 -0.12
C CYS A 158 7.96 17.98 1.11
N THR A 159 7.71 18.87 2.07
CA THR A 159 6.90 18.57 3.26
C THR A 159 5.40 18.78 3.01
N ASN A 160 5.06 19.50 1.94
CA ASN A 160 3.69 19.80 1.55
C ASN A 160 3.56 19.75 0.01
N THR A 161 3.64 18.55 -0.56
CA THR A 161 3.66 18.38 -2.01
C THR A 161 2.84 17.18 -2.49
N ASP A 162 2.45 17.23 -3.76
CA ASP A 162 1.83 16.15 -4.52
C ASP A 162 2.79 15.50 -5.52
N LYS A 163 4.07 15.89 -5.53
CA LYS A 163 5.03 15.47 -6.54
C LYS A 163 6.48 15.51 -6.07
N PHE A 164 7.32 14.72 -6.71
CA PHE A 164 8.79 14.82 -6.59
C PHE A 164 9.45 14.16 -7.81
N ASN A 165 10.76 14.40 -8.00
CA ASN A 165 11.54 13.76 -9.05
C ASN A 165 11.85 12.30 -8.70
N ALA A 166 11.64 11.38 -9.63
CA ALA A 166 11.96 9.96 -9.46
C ALA A 166 12.62 9.40 -10.72
N VAL A 167 13.50 8.41 -10.55
CA VAL A 167 14.21 7.76 -11.66
C VAL A 167 13.50 6.53 -12.21
N ASP A 168 12.52 6.00 -11.47
CA ASP A 168 11.73 4.83 -11.84
C ASP A 168 10.28 4.99 -11.38
N MET A 169 9.32 4.54 -12.20
CA MET A 169 7.89 4.64 -11.89
C MET A 169 7.48 3.84 -10.64
N GLY A 170 8.22 2.79 -10.30
CA GLY A 170 7.99 1.97 -9.13
C GLY A 170 8.22 2.75 -7.84
N ILE A 171 9.05 3.80 -7.86
CA ILE A 171 9.20 4.72 -6.73
C ILE A 171 7.88 5.43 -6.47
N CYS A 172 7.23 5.94 -7.53
CA CYS A 172 5.90 6.56 -7.42
C CYS A 172 4.87 5.56 -6.92
N ALA A 173 4.84 4.37 -7.50
CA ALA A 173 3.86 3.36 -7.13
C ALA A 173 4.00 2.93 -5.66
N ARG A 174 5.23 2.68 -5.18
CA ARG A 174 5.52 2.35 -3.78
C ARG A 174 5.19 3.52 -2.83
N ALA A 175 5.54 4.75 -3.20
CA ALA A 175 5.21 5.93 -2.41
C ALA A 175 3.69 6.06 -2.25
N CYS A 176 2.92 5.92 -3.34
CA CYS A 176 1.46 5.94 -3.27
C CYS A 176 0.91 4.83 -2.36
N GLY A 177 1.48 3.63 -2.42
CA GLY A 177 1.12 2.52 -1.54
C GLY A 177 1.26 2.84 -0.04
N GLN A 178 2.20 3.70 0.34
CA GLN A 178 2.48 4.11 1.72
C GLN A 178 1.68 5.33 2.19
N LEU A 179 1.12 6.11 1.28
CA LEU A 179 0.38 7.32 1.58
C LEU A 179 -1.11 6.99 1.74
N GLU A 180 -1.69 7.26 2.90
CA GLU A 180 -3.09 6.92 3.19
C GLU A 180 -4.06 7.51 2.15
N GLU A 181 -3.92 8.81 1.89
CA GLU A 181 -4.78 9.57 0.97
C GLU A 181 -4.52 9.29 -0.51
N CYS A 182 -3.40 8.62 -0.86
CA CYS A 182 -3.10 8.32 -2.25
C CYS A 182 -3.95 7.16 -2.76
N THR A 183 -4.59 7.40 -3.90
CA THR A 183 -5.40 6.41 -4.64
C THR A 183 -4.83 6.13 -6.03
N HIS A 184 -4.12 7.10 -6.62
CA HIS A 184 -3.53 6.99 -7.95
C HIS A 184 -2.19 7.72 -7.99
N TRP A 185 -1.29 7.24 -8.84
CA TRP A 185 0.01 7.83 -9.12
C TRP A 185 0.21 8.00 -10.62
N SER A 186 1.01 8.99 -11.00
CA SER A 186 1.51 9.17 -12.37
C SER A 186 3.02 9.33 -12.35
N TYR A 187 3.69 8.89 -13.40
CA TYR A 187 5.11 9.02 -13.64
C TYR A 187 5.35 9.45 -15.09
N GLY A 188 6.17 10.47 -15.32
CA GLY A 188 6.49 10.90 -16.67
C GLY A 188 7.42 12.10 -16.70
N ASP A 189 7.84 12.48 -17.89
CA ASP A 189 8.70 13.65 -18.08
C ASP A 189 7.93 14.97 -17.93
N GLN A 190 8.45 15.86 -17.10
CA GLN A 190 8.06 17.26 -17.00
C GLN A 190 9.34 18.11 -16.95
N ASP A 191 9.54 18.93 -17.97
CA ASP A 191 10.67 19.85 -18.10
C ASP A 191 12.03 19.14 -18.12
N GLY A 192 12.12 17.98 -18.80
CA GLY A 192 13.35 17.21 -18.94
C GLY A 192 13.75 16.45 -17.68
N THR A 193 12.82 16.25 -16.75
CA THR A 193 13.02 15.41 -15.56
C THR A 193 11.79 14.57 -15.30
N HIS A 194 12.00 13.31 -14.93
CA HIS A 194 10.92 12.42 -14.56
C HIS A 194 10.33 12.75 -13.18
N LYS A 195 9.01 12.87 -13.12
CA LYS A 195 8.27 13.25 -11.90
C LYS A 195 7.20 12.23 -11.56
N CYS A 196 7.04 11.99 -10.26
CA CYS A 196 5.86 11.36 -9.67
C CYS A 196 4.79 12.41 -9.39
N PHE A 197 3.52 12.13 -9.69
CA PHE A 197 2.35 12.86 -9.19
C PHE A 197 1.45 11.93 -8.36
N PHE A 198 0.85 12.44 -7.29
CA PHE A 198 -0.04 11.69 -6.40
C PHE A 198 -1.44 12.29 -6.31
N ARG A 199 -2.46 11.42 -6.32
CA ARG A 199 -3.87 11.84 -6.39
C ARG A 199 -4.76 11.09 -5.42
N LYS A 200 -5.81 11.78 -4.95
CA LYS A 200 -6.88 11.23 -4.09
C LYS A 200 -8.08 10.66 -4.84
N SER A 201 -8.11 10.77 -6.17
CA SER A 201 -9.11 10.13 -7.02
C SER A 201 -8.58 9.87 -8.42
N ASP A 202 -9.37 9.17 -9.23
CA ASP A 202 -9.08 8.87 -10.64
C ASP A 202 -9.45 10.03 -11.60
N ALA A 203 -9.87 11.17 -11.05
CA ALA A 203 -10.31 12.31 -11.84
C ALA A 203 -9.11 13.13 -12.36
N GLY A 204 -9.36 13.94 -13.41
CA GLY A 204 -8.30 14.74 -14.05
C GLY A 204 -7.37 13.94 -14.96
N ARG A 205 -7.82 12.77 -15.42
CA ARG A 205 -7.10 11.92 -16.38
C ARG A 205 -7.06 12.57 -17.75
N GLU A 206 -5.86 12.68 -18.30
CA GLU A 206 -5.58 13.22 -19.62
C GLU A 206 -4.64 12.27 -20.39
N GLN A 207 -4.78 12.25 -21.71
CA GLN A 207 -3.81 11.61 -22.59
C GLN A 207 -2.55 12.47 -22.66
N ALA A 208 -1.40 11.88 -22.38
CA ALA A 208 -0.10 12.54 -22.45
C ALA A 208 0.99 11.53 -22.79
N ASP A 209 1.57 11.66 -23.98
CA ASP A 209 2.63 10.77 -24.45
C ASP A 209 3.81 10.72 -23.46
N GLY A 210 4.30 9.50 -23.20
CA GLY A 210 5.44 9.28 -22.29
C GLY A 210 5.09 9.36 -20.80
N TRP A 211 3.83 9.55 -20.44
CA TRP A 211 3.35 9.41 -19.07
C TRP A 211 2.79 8.01 -18.80
N VAL A 212 2.95 7.55 -17.58
CA VAL A 212 2.43 6.28 -17.09
C VAL A 212 1.66 6.54 -15.82
N SER A 213 0.46 5.99 -15.69
CA SER A 213 -0.36 6.14 -14.48
C SER A 213 -0.87 4.81 -13.96
N GLY A 214 -1.10 4.74 -12.66
CA GLY A 214 -1.63 3.54 -12.01
C GLY A 214 -2.48 3.88 -10.80
N SER A 215 -3.37 2.96 -10.44
CA SER A 215 -4.00 3.01 -9.12
C SER A 215 -2.99 2.61 -8.03
N LYS A 216 -3.29 2.90 -6.77
CA LYS A 216 -2.50 2.46 -5.61
C LYS A 216 -2.25 0.95 -5.60
N ALA A 217 -3.21 0.16 -6.08
CA ALA A 217 -3.09 -1.28 -6.17
C ALA A 217 -2.13 -1.73 -7.29
N CYS A 218 -1.88 -0.87 -8.28
CA CYS A 218 -0.87 -1.09 -9.29
C CYS A 218 0.49 -0.61 -8.77
N ALA A 219 1.11 -1.42 -7.91
CA ALA A 219 2.41 -1.13 -7.35
C ALA A 219 3.24 -2.40 -7.17
N PRO A 220 4.58 -2.29 -7.09
CA PRO A 220 5.40 -3.40 -6.63
C PRO A 220 4.96 -3.90 -5.25
N ALA A 221 5.33 -5.13 -4.92
CA ALA A 221 5.05 -5.70 -3.61
C ALA A 221 5.58 -4.79 -2.47
N ASN A 222 4.76 -4.58 -1.44
CA ASN A 222 5.13 -3.80 -0.28
C ASN A 222 6.30 -4.44 0.46
N LEU A 223 7.24 -3.60 0.87
CA LEU A 223 8.39 -4.01 1.68
C LEU A 223 8.01 -3.87 3.16
N PRO A 224 8.17 -4.92 3.98
CA PRO A 224 7.95 -4.82 5.42
C PRO A 224 8.91 -3.81 6.06
N ASP A 225 8.40 -2.87 6.83
CA ASP A 225 9.23 -1.84 7.50
C ASP A 225 10.35 -2.45 8.36
N ALA A 226 10.09 -3.58 9.03
CA ALA A 226 11.09 -4.29 9.82
C ALA A 226 12.26 -4.81 8.97
N ALA A 227 11.98 -5.32 7.78
CA ALA A 227 13.01 -5.79 6.85
C ALA A 227 13.85 -4.62 6.33
N ILE A 228 13.21 -3.49 6.00
CA ILE A 228 13.92 -2.27 5.58
C ILE A 228 14.82 -1.75 6.70
N ALA A 229 14.28 -1.63 7.91
CA ALA A 229 15.03 -1.14 9.07
C ALA A 229 16.24 -2.03 9.37
N LEU A 230 16.05 -3.35 9.34
CA LEU A 230 17.13 -4.31 9.57
C LEU A 230 18.21 -4.22 8.49
N ALA A 231 17.84 -4.26 7.21
CA ALA A 231 18.78 -4.17 6.09
C ALA A 231 19.62 -2.88 6.14
N ALA A 232 18.97 -1.74 6.39
CA ALA A 232 19.64 -0.46 6.54
C ALA A 232 20.61 -0.43 7.74
N SER A 233 20.20 -0.97 8.88
CA SER A 233 21.06 -1.02 10.07
C SER A 233 22.29 -1.92 9.87
N GLN A 234 22.15 -3.04 9.15
CA GLN A 234 23.25 -3.98 8.89
C GLN A 234 24.28 -3.36 7.97
N LEU A 235 23.84 -2.59 6.98
CA LEU A 235 24.73 -1.90 6.05
C LEU A 235 25.60 -0.84 6.75
N LEU A 236 25.15 -0.33 7.90
CA LEU A 236 25.84 0.67 8.68
C LEU A 236 26.90 0.13 9.65
N VAL A 237 27.04 -1.19 9.81
CA VAL A 237 28.04 -1.79 10.72
C VAL A 237 29.47 -1.27 10.46
N PRO A 238 29.95 -1.14 9.21
CA PRO A 238 31.27 -0.59 8.95
C PRO A 238 31.43 0.89 9.34
N CYS A 239 30.33 1.61 9.55
CA CYS A 239 30.30 2.99 9.99
C CYS A 239 30.26 3.15 11.51
N ASP A 240 30.08 2.11 12.31
CA ASP A 240 29.87 2.27 13.77
C ASP A 240 31.08 2.95 14.46
N GLY A 241 32.30 2.79 13.92
CA GLY A 241 33.52 3.42 14.41
C GLY A 241 33.81 4.82 13.86
N GLY A 242 32.92 5.38 13.03
CA GLY A 242 33.13 6.64 12.34
C GLY A 242 33.78 6.52 10.97
N LYS A 243 34.32 7.64 10.49
CA LYS A 243 34.91 7.77 9.16
C LYS A 243 36.07 6.79 9.00
N SER A 244 36.01 5.99 7.95
CA SER A 244 37.03 4.99 7.62
C SER A 244 36.98 4.68 6.13
N ASP A 245 37.90 3.86 5.63
CA ASP A 245 37.85 3.38 4.24
C ASP A 245 36.56 2.57 3.96
N ALA A 246 36.01 1.92 4.99
CA ALA A 246 34.75 1.19 4.90
C ALA A 246 33.51 2.06 5.13
N CYS A 247 33.68 3.29 5.64
CA CYS A 247 32.64 4.30 5.81
C CYS A 247 33.16 5.70 5.41
N PRO A 248 33.36 5.95 4.11
CA PRO A 248 33.98 7.18 3.64
C PRO A 248 33.06 8.40 3.73
N ASP A 249 31.73 8.18 3.76
CA ASP A 249 30.71 9.23 3.73
C ASP A 249 29.77 9.15 4.94
N MET A 250 30.13 9.89 5.99
CA MET A 250 29.33 9.95 7.22
C MET A 250 27.97 10.63 7.01
N ALA A 251 27.85 11.55 6.05
CA ALA A 251 26.58 12.23 5.78
C ALA A 251 25.55 11.24 5.25
N ARG A 252 25.95 10.41 4.27
CA ARG A 252 25.14 9.28 3.79
C ARG A 252 24.84 8.27 4.89
N ALA A 253 25.79 8.00 5.77
CA ALA A 253 25.57 7.10 6.90
C ALA A 253 24.50 7.65 7.87
N VAL A 254 24.50 8.95 8.18
CA VAL A 254 23.45 9.60 8.98
C VAL A 254 22.09 9.55 8.26
N THR A 255 22.03 9.86 6.96
CA THR A 255 20.78 9.76 6.19
C THR A 255 20.24 8.33 6.21
N THR A 256 21.13 7.32 6.14
CA THR A 256 20.76 5.91 6.26
C THR A 256 20.27 5.54 7.66
N TRP A 257 20.88 6.10 8.73
CA TRP A 257 20.38 5.91 10.10
C TRP A 257 18.99 6.49 10.29
N LYS A 258 18.74 7.72 9.82
CA LYS A 258 17.42 8.36 9.84
C LYS A 258 16.37 7.50 9.15
N PHE A 259 16.71 6.96 7.98
CA PHE A 259 15.86 6.06 7.24
C PHE A 259 15.57 4.75 8.00
N ALA A 260 16.60 4.10 8.54
CA ALA A 260 16.47 2.89 9.33
C ALA A 260 15.55 3.11 10.55
N ILE A 261 15.75 4.19 11.30
CA ILE A 261 14.96 4.52 12.49
C ILE A 261 13.50 4.86 12.13
N LYS A 262 13.27 5.59 11.02
CA LYS A 262 11.92 5.88 10.54
C LYS A 262 11.14 4.59 10.25
N HIS A 263 11.77 3.63 9.58
CA HIS A 263 11.15 2.33 9.32
C HIS A 263 11.03 1.48 10.60
N LEU A 264 11.99 1.56 11.53
CA LEU A 264 11.87 0.90 12.83
C LEU A 264 10.64 1.40 13.60
N LYS A 265 10.40 2.72 13.64
CA LYS A 265 9.22 3.33 14.29
C LYS A 265 7.91 2.79 13.70
N ARG A 266 7.78 2.79 12.37
CA ARG A 266 6.60 2.22 11.68
C ARG A 266 6.42 0.74 11.95
N ALA A 267 7.52 -0.03 11.95
CA ALA A 267 7.47 -1.45 12.19
C ALA A 267 6.95 -1.79 13.60
N THR A 268 7.32 -0.96 14.59
CA THR A 268 7.10 -1.19 16.03
C THR A 268 5.85 -0.51 16.60
N GLU A 269 5.23 0.40 15.84
CA GLU A 269 4.04 1.13 16.25
C GLU A 269 2.91 0.18 16.69
N GLY A 270 2.46 0.36 17.94
CA GLY A 270 1.43 -0.47 18.57
C GLY A 270 1.84 -1.91 18.90
N LYS A 271 3.12 -2.30 18.70
CA LYS A 271 3.61 -3.67 18.90
C LYS A 271 4.59 -3.83 20.05
N LEU A 272 5.24 -2.76 20.48
CA LEU A 272 6.17 -2.77 21.61
C LEU A 272 5.58 -2.02 22.81
N ASP A 273 6.14 -2.26 23.99
CA ASP A 273 5.75 -1.54 25.19
C ASP A 273 6.12 -0.05 25.12
N ALA A 274 5.43 0.77 25.92
CA ALA A 274 5.61 2.22 25.92
C ALA A 274 7.04 2.66 26.26
N SER A 275 7.75 1.93 27.14
CA SER A 275 9.13 2.27 27.51
C SER A 275 10.06 2.09 26.31
N THR A 276 9.93 0.96 25.59
CA THR A 276 10.70 0.70 24.38
C THR A 276 10.39 1.71 23.28
N MET A 277 9.12 2.06 23.08
CA MET A 277 8.73 3.08 22.09
C MET A 277 9.27 4.47 22.43
N ASN A 278 9.28 4.85 23.72
CA ASN A 278 9.88 6.11 24.17
C ASN A 278 11.39 6.16 23.84
N PHE A 279 12.10 5.06 24.03
CA PHE A 279 13.52 4.97 23.70
C PHE A 279 13.77 5.11 22.19
N ILE A 280 12.97 4.45 21.35
CA ILE A 280 13.05 4.61 19.88
C ILE A 280 12.77 6.06 19.47
N ASN A 281 11.78 6.71 20.08
CA ASN A 281 11.46 8.11 19.81
C ASN A 281 12.58 9.07 20.23
N GLN A 282 13.20 8.83 21.38
CA GLN A 282 14.36 9.60 21.84
C GLN A 282 15.52 9.48 20.85
N VAL A 283 15.90 8.25 20.47
CA VAL A 283 17.00 8.01 19.54
C VAL A 283 16.74 8.60 18.15
N SER A 284 15.48 8.58 17.70
CA SER A 284 15.06 9.29 16.48
C SER A 284 15.30 10.79 16.60
N GLY A 285 14.86 11.42 17.70
CA GLY A 285 15.04 12.86 17.93
C GLY A 285 16.50 13.26 18.04
N ASP A 286 17.30 12.46 18.75
CA ASP A 286 18.75 12.66 18.87
C ASP A 286 19.41 12.59 17.49
N THR A 287 19.10 11.56 16.69
CA THR A 287 19.65 11.42 15.33
C THR A 287 19.32 12.62 14.45
N ASP A 288 18.10 13.16 14.54
CA ASP A 288 17.71 14.36 13.79
C ASP A 288 18.48 15.62 14.25
N ALA A 289 18.60 15.81 15.57
CA ALA A 289 19.36 16.94 16.13
C ALA A 289 20.83 16.89 15.71
N PHE A 290 21.43 15.70 15.72
CA PHE A 290 22.82 15.49 15.34
C PHE A 290 23.06 15.62 13.84
N ALA A 291 22.11 15.21 13.00
CA ALA A 291 22.22 15.40 11.55
C ALA A 291 22.44 16.87 11.17
N ALA A 292 21.93 17.81 11.97
CA ALA A 292 22.14 19.25 11.78
C ALA A 292 23.54 19.74 12.18
N GLN A 293 24.30 18.96 12.97
CA GLN A 293 25.59 19.34 13.55
C GLN A 293 26.61 18.19 13.49
N ILE A 294 26.61 17.44 12.38
CA ILE A 294 27.48 16.27 12.22
C ILE A 294 28.96 16.65 12.27
N SER A 295 29.74 15.94 13.09
CA SER A 295 31.19 16.05 13.16
C SER A 295 31.83 14.66 13.25
N GLU A 296 33.11 14.55 12.87
CA GLU A 296 33.87 13.29 12.98
C GLU A 296 33.98 12.82 14.45
N GLU A 297 34.01 13.74 15.40
CA GLU A 297 34.10 13.44 16.84
C GLU A 297 32.77 12.92 17.42
N ASN A 298 31.63 13.48 17.01
CA ASN A 298 30.33 13.12 17.57
C ASN A 298 29.67 11.94 16.86
N PHE A 299 30.02 11.66 15.61
CA PHE A 299 29.41 10.61 14.80
C PHE A 299 29.47 9.21 15.45
N PRO A 300 30.60 8.73 16.00
CA PRO A 300 30.65 7.42 16.65
C PRO A 300 29.69 7.27 17.83
N VAL A 301 29.46 8.36 18.59
CA VAL A 301 28.52 8.35 19.72
C VAL A 301 27.09 8.11 19.24
N ILE A 302 26.71 8.79 18.16
CA ILE A 302 25.37 8.66 17.56
C ILE A 302 25.19 7.27 16.97
N ALA A 303 26.18 6.80 16.20
CA ALA A 303 26.15 5.47 15.61
C ALA A 303 26.03 4.39 16.70
N ALA A 304 26.77 4.53 17.81
CA ALA A 304 26.66 3.63 18.95
C ALA A 304 25.27 3.66 19.61
N ASN A 305 24.68 4.83 19.83
CA ASN A 305 23.32 4.96 20.39
C ASN A 305 22.27 4.31 19.48
N ASN A 306 22.35 4.58 18.18
CA ASN A 306 21.46 3.97 17.19
C ASN A 306 21.63 2.45 17.17
N ARG A 307 22.87 1.96 17.12
CA ARG A 307 23.21 0.54 17.12
C ARG A 307 22.64 -0.19 18.34
N GLN A 308 22.67 0.41 19.53
CA GLN A 308 22.13 -0.22 20.75
C GLN A 308 20.64 -0.57 20.61
N VAL A 309 19.83 0.32 20.03
CA VAL A 309 18.41 0.05 19.78
C VAL A 309 18.25 -1.15 18.84
N PHE A 310 18.98 -1.16 17.73
CA PHE A 310 18.89 -2.24 16.74
C PHE A 310 19.41 -3.57 17.27
N MET A 311 20.46 -3.58 18.11
CA MET A 311 20.94 -4.80 18.76
C MET A 311 19.90 -5.34 19.75
N ALA A 312 19.28 -4.47 20.55
CA ALA A 312 18.24 -4.87 21.48
C ALA A 312 17.00 -5.45 20.77
N LEU A 313 16.66 -4.92 19.59
CA LEU A 313 15.50 -5.35 18.80
C LEU A 313 15.83 -6.37 17.71
N ASN A 314 17.09 -6.82 17.58
CA ASN A 314 17.54 -7.66 16.47
C ASN A 314 16.73 -8.97 16.38
N GLY A 315 16.47 -9.62 17.52
CA GLY A 315 15.67 -10.85 17.56
C GLY A 315 14.24 -10.64 17.07
N TRP A 316 13.61 -9.53 17.47
CA TRP A 316 12.25 -9.17 17.05
C TRP A 316 12.20 -8.77 15.57
N LEU A 317 13.15 -7.96 15.09
CA LEU A 317 13.26 -7.56 13.69
C LEU A 317 13.47 -8.77 12.77
N SER A 318 14.35 -9.69 13.16
CA SER A 318 14.66 -10.91 12.40
C SER A 318 13.48 -11.88 12.37
N SER A 319 12.56 -11.81 13.34
CA SER A 319 11.36 -12.66 13.36
C SER A 319 10.20 -12.09 12.55
N GLN A 320 10.29 -10.84 12.06
CA GLN A 320 9.24 -10.25 11.22
C GLN A 320 9.29 -10.80 9.78
N PRO A 321 8.18 -10.68 9.01
CA PRO A 321 8.19 -11.02 7.59
C PRO A 321 9.34 -10.33 6.86
N GLN A 322 10.10 -11.10 6.09
CA GLN A 322 11.18 -10.61 5.25
C GLN A 322 10.71 -10.49 3.80
N ALA A 323 11.29 -9.56 3.04
CA ALA A 323 11.07 -9.44 1.60
C ALA A 323 12.29 -9.97 0.84
N GLN A 324 12.05 -10.84 -0.15
CA GLN A 324 13.04 -11.11 -1.18
C GLN A 324 12.98 -9.96 -2.19
N VAL A 325 14.10 -9.30 -2.39
CA VAL A 325 14.21 -8.15 -3.28
C VAL A 325 15.31 -8.38 -4.30
N ASP A 326 15.12 -7.87 -5.53
CA ASP A 326 16.18 -7.81 -6.53
C ASP A 326 17.03 -6.56 -6.27
N PRO A 327 18.33 -6.68 -5.95
CA PRO A 327 19.19 -5.51 -5.73
C PRO A 327 19.29 -4.56 -6.93
N ASN A 328 18.90 -5.01 -8.13
CA ASN A 328 18.90 -4.19 -9.34
C ASN A 328 17.57 -3.45 -9.59
N ASP A 329 16.54 -3.69 -8.78
CA ASP A 329 15.27 -2.95 -8.88
C ASP A 329 15.49 -1.49 -8.45
N ALA A 330 15.55 -0.58 -9.42
CA ALA A 330 15.75 0.85 -9.22
C ALA A 330 14.65 1.52 -8.37
N SER A 331 13.48 0.87 -8.24
CA SER A 331 12.41 1.35 -7.37
C SER A 331 12.68 1.15 -5.88
N LEU A 332 13.70 0.35 -5.53
CA LEU A 332 14.07 0.08 -4.15
C LEU A 332 14.96 1.18 -3.56
N PRO A 333 14.78 1.49 -2.26
CA PRO A 333 15.69 2.38 -1.57
C PRO A 333 17.10 1.75 -1.50
N GLY A 334 18.14 2.58 -1.52
CA GLY A 334 19.56 2.21 -1.52
C GLY A 334 19.89 1.07 -0.56
N PRO A 335 19.45 1.11 0.71
CA PRO A 335 19.72 0.03 1.66
C PRO A 335 19.22 -1.36 1.22
N MET A 336 18.09 -1.41 0.51
CA MET A 336 17.54 -2.65 -0.03
C MET A 336 18.27 -3.11 -1.30
N ARG A 337 19.10 -2.23 -1.89
CA ARG A 337 20.04 -2.52 -2.98
C ARG A 337 21.48 -2.70 -2.47
N GLY A 338 21.69 -2.78 -1.15
CA GLY A 338 23.02 -2.92 -0.55
C GLY A 338 23.89 -1.66 -0.61
N LYS A 339 23.29 -0.48 -0.77
CA LYS A 339 23.98 0.83 -0.81
C LYS A 339 23.50 1.73 0.33
N LEU A 340 24.38 2.57 0.87
CA LEU A 340 23.93 3.63 1.77
C LEU A 340 22.92 4.52 1.03
N CYS A 341 22.12 5.29 1.77
CA CYS A 341 21.31 6.33 1.16
C CYS A 341 22.19 7.40 0.50
N GLY A 342 21.60 8.18 -0.41
CA GLY A 342 22.24 9.38 -0.92
C GLY A 342 22.29 10.49 0.14
N PRO A 343 22.92 11.63 -0.18
CA PRO A 343 23.03 12.73 0.76
C PRO A 343 21.68 13.24 1.29
N SER A 344 20.63 13.21 0.46
CA SER A 344 19.33 13.79 0.82
C SER A 344 18.27 12.73 1.09
N HIS A 345 18.23 11.65 0.30
CA HIS A 345 17.27 10.56 0.47
C HIS A 345 17.78 9.20 0.00
N CYS A 346 17.02 8.15 0.28
CA CYS A 346 17.41 6.77 -0.02
C CYS A 346 17.00 6.29 -1.40
N TYR A 347 16.36 7.12 -2.23
CA TYR A 347 15.90 6.74 -3.58
C TYR A 347 16.73 7.40 -4.69
N GLU A 348 17.87 7.99 -4.34
CA GLU A 348 18.79 8.57 -5.31
C GLU A 348 19.50 7.49 -6.15
N GLU A 349 19.87 7.84 -7.38
CA GLU A 349 20.86 7.07 -8.13
C GLU A 349 22.25 7.35 -7.54
N LEU A 350 22.93 6.27 -7.14
CA LEU A 350 24.24 6.29 -6.50
C LEU A 350 25.28 5.57 -7.32
#